data_AF-A0A2V9B662-F1
#
_entry.id   AF-A0A2V9B662-F1
#
_cell.length_a   1.000
_cell.length_b   1.000
_cell.length_c   1.000
_cell.angle_alpha   90.00
_cell.angle_beta   90.00
_cell.angle_gamma   90.00
#
_symmetry.space_group_name_H-M   'P 1'
#
loop_
_entity.id
_entity.type
_entity.pdbx_description
1 polymer ?
#
loop_
_entity_poly.entity_id
_entity_poly.type
_entity_poly.pdbx_seq_one_letter_code
_entity_poly.pdbx_strand_id
1 'polypeptide(L)'
;MIVLVVWEPILLTDWTPPSRSTLARVSDPRARQFWDPQHLVAEQVGRMAKEQTSLPEPDCCKEKGFDWDEAILYASHTRSKNSRVPAFWNGPIYRAIPGLENALREQP
;
A
#
# COMPACT_ATOMS: atom_id res chain seq x y z
N MET A 1 9.39 -9.33 9.65
CA MET A 1 8.34 -8.65 8.86
C MET A 1 8.95 -8.21 7.54
N ILE A 2 8.36 -8.60 6.41
CA ILE A 2 8.74 -8.12 5.07
C ILE A 2 7.84 -6.93 4.73
N VAL A 3 8.38 -5.88 4.13
CA VAL A 3 7.61 -4.74 3.63
C VAL A 3 7.68 -4.76 2.12
N LEU A 4 6.54 -4.69 1.45
CA LEU A 4 6.47 -4.56 0.00
C LEU A 4 6.30 -3.08 -0.33
N VAL A 5 7.11 -2.56 -1.24
CA VAL A 5 6.99 -1.20 -1.77
C VAL A 5 6.73 -1.33 -3.26
N VAL A 6 5.55 -0.90 -3.68
CA VAL A 6 5.13 -0.95 -5.08
C VAL A 6 5.18 0.47 -5.61
N TRP A 7 5.99 0.67 -6.64
CA TRP A 7 6.09 1.92 -7.37
C TRP A 7 5.17 1.84 -8.58
N GLU A 8 4.30 2.84 -8.74
CA GLU A 8 3.34 2.92 -9.83
C GLU A 8 3.45 4.28 -10.54
N PRO A 9 3.14 4.35 -11.86
CA PRO A 9 3.19 5.60 -12.61
C PRO A 9 1.98 6.49 -12.31
N ILE A 10 2.14 7.46 -11.39
CA ILE A 10 1.06 8.39 -11.03
C ILE A 10 1.07 9.58 -11.99
N LEU A 11 2.25 10.16 -12.23
CA LEU A 11 2.41 11.33 -13.08
C LEU A 11 2.49 10.95 -14.55
N LEU A 12 2.08 11.88 -15.42
CA LEU A 12 2.19 11.72 -16.88
C LEU A 12 3.64 11.54 -17.37
N THR A 13 4.63 11.78 -16.53
CA THR A 13 6.06 11.66 -16.82
C THR A 13 6.71 10.40 -16.26
N ASP A 14 5.96 9.55 -15.55
CA ASP A 14 6.50 8.34 -14.91
C ASP A 14 6.58 7.17 -15.91
N TRP A 15 7.36 7.34 -16.98
CA TRP A 15 7.43 6.35 -18.08
C TRP A 15 8.33 5.16 -17.78
N THR A 16 9.19 5.27 -16.77
CA THR A 16 10.21 4.29 -16.44
C THR A 16 10.20 4.00 -14.95
N PRO A 17 10.67 2.81 -14.52
CA PRO A 17 10.81 2.51 -13.10
C PRO A 17 11.67 3.54 -12.38
N PRO A 18 11.53 3.68 -11.06
CA PRO A 18 12.36 4.58 -10.27
C PRO A 18 13.84 4.32 -10.47
N SER A 19 14.62 5.40 -10.52
CA SER A 19 16.08 5.32 -10.63
C SER A 19 16.72 4.64 -9.41
N ARG A 20 17.97 4.21 -9.53
CA ARG A 20 18.73 3.64 -8.40
C ARG A 20 18.80 4.59 -7.20
N SER A 21 18.94 5.90 -7.43
CA SER A 21 18.99 6.88 -6.33
C SER A 21 17.62 7.06 -5.67
N THR A 22 16.52 6.91 -6.41
CA THR A 22 15.16 6.89 -5.83
C THR A 22 14.96 5.65 -4.96
N LEU A 23 15.28 4.45 -5.48
CA LEU A 23 15.15 3.20 -4.72
C LEU A 23 16.02 3.19 -3.46
N ALA A 24 17.20 3.82 -3.50
CA ALA A 24 18.10 3.93 -2.35
C ALA A 24 17.53 4.75 -1.18
N ARG A 25 16.48 5.55 -1.39
CA ARG A 25 15.78 6.26 -0.30
C ARG A 25 15.04 5.30 0.63
N VAL A 26 14.66 4.12 0.14
CA VAL A 26 14.10 3.03 0.94
C VAL A 26 15.17 1.96 1.10
N SER A 27 16.08 2.19 2.05
CA SER A 27 17.26 1.34 2.30
C SER A 27 17.04 0.24 3.32
N ASP A 28 15.86 0.16 3.95
CA ASP A 28 15.56 -0.86 4.96
C ASP A 28 15.68 -2.27 4.35
N PRO A 29 16.48 -3.18 4.93
CA PRO A 29 16.71 -4.52 4.36
C PRO A 29 15.46 -5.41 4.32
N ARG A 30 14.40 -5.04 5.04
CA ARG A 30 13.10 -5.72 5.01
C ARG A 30 12.25 -5.30 3.81
N ALA A 31 12.57 -4.18 3.17
CA ALA A 31 11.83 -3.67 2.02
C ALA A 31 12.18 -4.43 0.74
N ARG A 32 11.15 -4.85 0.03
CA ARG A 32 11.23 -5.42 -1.33
C ARG A 32 10.47 -4.49 -2.27
N GLN A 33 11.20 -3.90 -3.21
CA GLN A 33 10.69 -2.85 -4.09
C GLN A 33 10.34 -3.43 -5.47
N PHE A 34 9.17 -3.07 -6.01
CA PHE A 34 8.64 -3.55 -7.28
C PHE A 34 8.17 -2.37 -8.13
N TRP A 35 8.24 -2.52 -9.46
CA TRP A 35 7.65 -1.58 -10.40
C TRP A 35 6.40 -2.21 -11.01
N ASP A 36 5.26 -1.53 -10.88
CA ASP A 36 3.99 -1.94 -11.44
C ASP A 36 3.45 -0.86 -12.39
N PRO A 37 3.86 -0.88 -13.68
CA PRO A 37 3.43 0.11 -14.66
C PRO A 37 1.96 -0.01 -15.06
N GLN A 38 1.29 -1.10 -14.67
CA GLN A 38 -0.06 -1.43 -15.08
C GLN A 38 -1.07 -1.28 -13.94
N HIS A 39 -0.65 -0.81 -12.76
CA HIS A 39 -1.49 -0.65 -11.58
C HIS A 39 -2.23 -1.94 -11.18
N LEU A 40 -1.65 -3.12 -11.43
CA LEU A 40 -2.27 -4.41 -11.15
C LEU A 40 -2.49 -4.61 -9.65
N VAL A 41 -1.56 -4.12 -8.81
CA VAL A 41 -1.67 -4.20 -7.35
C VAL A 41 -2.77 -3.26 -6.86
N ALA A 42 -2.74 -1.98 -7.24
CA ALA A 42 -3.77 -1.01 -6.88
C ALA A 42 -5.17 -1.44 -7.35
N GLU A 43 -5.31 -1.96 -8.58
CA GLU A 43 -6.58 -2.50 -9.09
C GLU A 43 -7.10 -3.65 -8.20
N GLN A 44 -6.21 -4.59 -7.87
CA GLN A 44 -6.58 -5.75 -7.07
C GLN A 44 -6.96 -5.35 -5.64
N VAL A 45 -6.24 -4.41 -5.02
CA VAL A 45 -6.57 -3.86 -3.70
C VAL A 45 -7.93 -3.15 -3.75
N GLY A 46 -8.15 -2.27 -4.71
CA GLY A 46 -9.42 -1.57 -4.88
C GLY A 46 -10.61 -2.51 -5.13
N ARG A 47 -10.39 -3.62 -5.84
CA ARG A 47 -11.40 -4.69 -5.99
C ARG A 47 -11.70 -5.39 -4.66
N MET A 48 -10.66 -5.77 -3.92
CA MET A 48 -10.81 -6.39 -2.61
C MET A 48 -11.55 -5.48 -1.62
N ALA A 49 -11.31 -4.17 -1.67
CA ALA A 49 -11.99 -3.17 -0.88
C ALA A 49 -13.49 -3.09 -1.18
N LYS A 50 -13.86 -3.03 -2.46
CA LYS A 50 -15.27 -3.00 -2.89
C LYS A 50 -16.04 -4.26 -2.48
N GLU A 51 -15.37 -5.42 -2.48
CA GLU A 51 -15.95 -6.69 -2.01
C GLU A 51 -16.14 -6.71 -0.48
N GLN A 52 -15.47 -5.82 0.27
CA GLN A 52 -15.45 -5.78 1.73
C GLN A 52 -16.08 -4.48 2.24
N THR A 53 -17.41 -4.49 2.38
CA THR A 53 -18.25 -3.34 2.77
C THR A 53 -17.96 -2.73 4.14
N SER A 54 -17.09 -3.34 4.95
CA SER A 54 -16.74 -2.91 6.31
C SER A 54 -15.42 -2.15 6.41
N LEU A 55 -14.66 -2.03 5.32
CA LEU A 55 -13.42 -1.27 5.33
C LEU A 55 -13.73 0.22 5.12
N PRO A 56 -13.25 1.12 6.00
CA PRO A 56 -13.28 2.54 5.67
C PRO A 56 -12.43 2.76 4.41
N GLU A 57 -12.99 3.45 3.42
CA GLU A 57 -12.20 3.91 2.28
C GLU A 57 -11.08 4.83 2.78
N PRO A 58 -9.87 4.77 2.20
CA PRO A 58 -8.79 5.67 2.59
C PRO A 58 -9.21 7.12 2.37
N ASP A 59 -8.77 8.02 3.27
CA ASP A 59 -9.17 9.43 3.27
C ASP A 59 -8.71 10.17 1.99
N CYS A 60 -7.67 9.67 1.34
CA CYS A 60 -7.19 10.09 0.02
C CYS A 60 -6.16 9.05 -0.50
N CYS A 61 -5.54 9.19 -1.68
CA CYS A 61 -5.74 10.11 -2.81
C CYS A 61 -6.10 9.26 -4.02
N LYS A 62 -7.20 9.56 -4.72
CA LYS A 62 -7.54 8.85 -5.97
C LYS A 62 -7.03 9.64 -7.18
N GLU A 63 -6.17 9.02 -7.98
CA GLU A 63 -5.72 9.55 -9.28
C GLU A 63 -6.00 8.49 -10.35
N LYS A 64 -6.68 8.88 -11.43
CA LYS A 64 -7.14 7.95 -12.50
C LYS A 64 -7.91 6.72 -11.99
N GLY A 65 -8.55 6.83 -10.82
CA GLY A 65 -9.33 5.74 -10.22
C GLY A 65 -8.52 4.79 -9.31
N PHE A 66 -7.23 5.04 -9.10
CA PHE A 66 -6.38 4.30 -8.20
C PHE A 66 -6.04 5.12 -6.96
N ASP A 67 -6.12 4.49 -5.79
CA ASP A 67 -5.58 5.05 -4.56
C ASP A 67 -4.04 5.06 -4.66
N TRP A 68 -3.42 6.20 -4.33
CA TRP A 68 -1.97 6.37 -4.37
C TRP A 68 -1.44 7.04 -3.11
N ASP A 69 -0.14 6.89 -2.88
CA ASP A 69 0.54 7.33 -1.64
C ASP A 69 -0.12 6.72 -0.39
N GLU A 70 -0.36 5.40 -0.39
CA GLU A 70 -1.08 4.70 0.67
C GLU A 70 -0.22 3.68 1.42
N ALA A 71 -0.65 3.33 2.63
CA ALA A 71 -0.08 2.24 3.40
C ALA A 71 -1.16 1.23 3.77
N ILE A 72 -0.85 -0.06 3.60
CA ILE A 72 -1.74 -1.18 3.92
C ILE A 72 -1.00 -2.14 4.85
N LEU A 73 -1.63 -2.45 5.99
CA LEU A 73 -1.13 -3.43 6.96
C LEU A 73 -2.03 -4.66 6.95
N TYR A 74 -1.44 -5.84 6.77
CA TYR A 74 -2.11 -7.13 6.96
C TYR A 74 -1.57 -7.81 8.22
N ALA A 75 -2.46 -8.40 9.03
CA ALA A 75 -2.10 -9.06 10.28
C ALA A 75 -1.24 -10.33 10.05
N SER A 76 -0.27 -10.58 10.93
CA SER A 76 0.72 -11.68 10.81
C SER A 76 0.10 -13.10 10.84
N HIS A 77 -1.07 -13.26 11.47
CA HIS A 77 -1.66 -14.57 11.78
C HIS A 77 -2.86 -14.97 10.92
N THR A 78 -3.17 -14.21 9.88
CA THR A 78 -4.33 -14.48 9.03
C THR A 78 -3.97 -15.39 7.85
N ARG A 79 -3.53 -16.61 8.15
CA ARG A 79 -3.35 -17.71 7.17
C ARG A 79 -4.67 -18.30 6.64
N SER A 80 -5.79 -17.61 6.80
CA SER A 80 -7.07 -18.05 6.26
C SER A 80 -7.30 -17.38 4.92
N LYS A 81 -7.68 -18.16 3.89
CA LYS A 81 -8.10 -17.69 2.56
C LYS A 81 -9.16 -16.57 2.58
N ASN A 82 -9.77 -16.32 3.75
CA ASN A 82 -10.86 -15.38 4.00
C ASN A 82 -10.48 -14.10 4.75
N SER A 83 -9.23 -13.92 5.20
CA SER A 83 -8.83 -12.66 5.85
C SER A 83 -8.05 -11.80 4.85
N ARG A 84 -8.82 -11.20 3.94
CA ARG A 84 -8.38 -10.19 2.98
C ARG A 84 -8.59 -8.76 3.50
N VAL A 85 -9.00 -8.65 4.77
CA VAL A 85 -9.27 -7.39 5.45
C VAL A 85 -7.94 -6.87 5.97
N PRO A 86 -7.41 -5.75 5.46
CA PRO A 86 -6.27 -5.10 6.07
C PRO A 86 -6.62 -4.63 7.48
N ALA A 87 -5.68 -4.79 8.42
CA ALA A 87 -5.77 -4.24 9.77
C ALA A 87 -5.62 -2.71 9.78
N PHE A 88 -5.00 -2.15 8.73
CA PHE A 88 -4.91 -0.72 8.50
C PHE A 88 -4.84 -0.45 7.00
N TRP A 89 -5.55 0.58 6.54
CA TRP A 89 -5.42 1.10 5.19
C TRP A 89 -5.75 2.59 5.20
N ASN A 90 -4.77 3.44 4.87
CA ASN A 90 -5.01 4.87 4.69
C ASN A 90 -3.89 5.54 3.87
N GLY A 91 -4.18 6.74 3.37
CA GLY A 91 -3.27 7.66 2.67
C GLY A 91 -3.57 9.12 3.05
N PRO A 92 -2.69 10.08 2.71
CA PRO A 92 -1.38 9.89 2.13
C PRO A 92 -0.39 9.38 3.20
N ILE A 93 0.68 8.67 2.87
CA ILE A 93 1.57 8.02 3.87
C ILE A 93 2.00 9.01 4.96
N TYR A 94 2.38 10.25 4.61
CA TYR A 94 2.85 11.23 5.58
C TYR A 94 1.82 11.62 6.65
N ARG A 95 0.50 11.47 6.38
CA ARG A 95 -0.56 11.65 7.39
C ARG A 95 -0.98 10.33 8.04
N ALA A 96 -0.80 9.22 7.33
CA ALA A 96 -1.19 7.89 7.80
C ALA A 96 -0.20 7.31 8.83
N ILE A 97 1.05 7.80 8.92
CA ILE A 97 2.11 7.28 9.81
C ILE A 97 1.62 7.07 11.26
N PRO A 98 1.02 8.05 11.96
CA PRO A 98 0.60 7.84 13.35
C PRO A 98 -0.44 6.72 13.50
N GLY A 99 -1.39 6.63 12.56
CA GLY A 99 -2.39 5.57 12.53
C GLY A 99 -1.78 4.20 12.25
N LEU A 100 -0.83 4.13 11.31
CA LEU A 100 -0.10 2.91 10.98
C LEU A 100 0.74 2.41 12.16
N GLU A 101 1.43 3.30 12.88
CA GLU A 101 2.19 2.95 14.08
C GLU A 101 1.30 2.41 15.21
N ASN A 102 0.12 3.00 15.41
CA ASN A 102 -0.87 2.48 16.35
C ASN A 102 -1.32 1.07 15.95
N ALA A 103 -1.71 0.88 14.70
CA ALA A 103 -2.15 -0.41 14.19
C ALA A 103 -1.06 -1.50 14.28
N LEU A 104 0.21 -1.12 14.10
CA LEU A 104 1.36 -2.01 14.30
C LEU A 104 1.55 -2.42 15.76
N ARG A 105 1.34 -1.51 16.72
CA ARG A 105 1.42 -1.81 18.17
C ARG A 105 0.30 -2.72 18.65
N GLU A 106 -0.86 -2.63 18.00
CA GLU A 106 -2.04 -3.46 18.30
C GLU A 106 -1.99 -4.85 17.65
N GLN A 107 -0.99 -5.12 16.79
CA GLN A 107 -0.79 -6.47 16.28
C GLN A 107 -0.32 -7.41 17.41
N PRO A 108 -0.91 -8.61 17.54
CA PRO A 108 -0.53 -9.61 18.54
C PRO A 108 0.87 -10.19 18.31
#